data_AF-D3II38-F1
#
_entry.id   AF-D3II38-F1
#
_cell.length_a   1.000
_cell.length_b   1.000
_cell.length_c   1.000
_cell.angle_alpha   90.00
_cell.angle_beta   90.00
_cell.angle_gamma   90.00
#
_symmetry.space_group_name_H-M   'P 1'
#
loop_
_entity.id
_entity.type
_entity.pdbx_description
1 polymer ?
#
loop_
_entity_poly.entity_id
_entity_poly.type
_entity_poly.pdbx_seq_one_letter_code
_entity_poly.pdbx_strand_id
1 'polypeptide(L)'
;MIAVSASAQQVYVGGTLGIGVSKVKGGDEVTTYKVLPEVGYSFNDDWAIGTVLGWGKGNPVSVADAKTTQARFFTVSPYVRYTFLHSKYVDVFVDTGLDYLRYQGGDNELGVGVKPGVAINLNRHFTFLAKVGFAGWKNERGTYTDPRVGEVKINNQAWGASFDGNNLSFGVYYNF
;
A
#
# COMPACT_ATOMS: atom_id res chain seq x y z
N MET A 1 21.81 28.11 -3.68
CA MET A 1 21.16 28.50 -2.41
C MET A 1 19.86 27.72 -2.35
N ILE A 2 19.79 26.64 -1.56
CA ILE A 2 18.52 25.92 -1.34
C ILE A 2 17.78 26.74 -0.29
N ALA A 3 16.82 27.54 -0.73
CA ALA A 3 15.89 28.19 0.18
C ALA A 3 15.03 27.08 0.80
N VAL A 4 15.34 26.72 2.04
CA VAL A 4 14.41 26.00 2.90
C VAL A 4 13.32 27.01 3.24
N SER A 5 12.22 27.01 2.49
CA SER A 5 11.01 27.70 2.88
C SER A 5 10.56 27.10 4.21
N ALA A 6 10.52 27.93 5.25
CA ALA A 6 10.22 27.56 6.64
C ALA A 6 8.76 27.10 6.88
N SER A 7 8.11 26.51 5.88
CA SER A 7 6.71 26.07 5.92
C SER A 7 6.50 24.60 5.53
N ALA A 8 7.53 23.86 5.11
CA ALA A 8 7.32 22.60 4.41
C ALA A 8 8.20 21.44 4.91
N GLN A 9 8.65 21.53 6.17
CA GLN A 9 9.39 20.48 6.87
C GLN A 9 8.55 19.95 8.02
N GLN A 10 7.65 19.02 7.68
CA GLN A 10 6.68 18.48 8.61
C GLN A 10 6.72 16.96 8.60
N VAL A 11 6.78 16.40 9.80
CA VAL A 11 6.55 14.97 10.00
C VAL A 11 5.05 14.75 9.94
N TYR A 12 4.63 13.74 9.21
CA TYR A 12 3.26 13.26 9.24
C TYR A 12 3.23 11.80 9.62
N VAL A 13 2.20 11.44 10.37
CA VAL A 13 1.87 10.06 10.69
C VAL A 13 0.45 9.80 10.27
N GLY A 14 0.14 8.58 9.90
CA GLY A 14 -1.22 8.21 9.58
C GLY A 14 -1.31 6.76 9.23
N GLY A 15 -2.26 6.45 8.38
CA GLY A 15 -2.36 5.10 7.87
C GLY A 15 -3.65 4.86 7.12
N THR A 16 -3.69 3.69 6.51
CA THR A 16 -4.87 3.12 5.87
C THR A 16 -5.34 1.93 6.71
N LEU A 17 -6.61 1.94 7.10
CA LEU A 17 -7.26 0.80 7.75
C LEU A 17 -8.23 0.18 6.75
N GLY A 18 -7.96 -1.07 6.36
CA GLY A 18 -8.85 -1.87 5.54
C GLY A 18 -9.46 -2.99 6.36
N ILE A 19 -10.77 -2.98 6.55
CA ILE A 19 -11.52 -4.08 7.16
C ILE A 19 -12.47 -4.61 6.08
N GLY A 20 -12.35 -5.90 5.75
CA GLY A 20 -13.21 -6.56 4.77
C GLY A 20 -13.77 -7.84 5.35
N VAL A 21 -15.09 -8.01 5.31
CA VAL A 21 -15.75 -9.26 5.67
C VAL A 21 -16.11 -9.97 4.38
N SER A 22 -15.47 -11.11 4.11
CA SER A 22 -15.78 -11.93 2.94
C SER A 22 -16.52 -13.18 3.40
N LYS A 23 -17.68 -13.44 2.79
CA LYS A 23 -18.49 -14.64 3.04
C LYS A 23 -18.51 -15.49 1.78
N VAL A 24 -17.96 -16.71 1.88
CA VAL A 24 -17.99 -17.66 0.77
C VAL A 24 -19.30 -18.45 0.82
N LYS A 25 -19.96 -18.65 -0.33
CA LYS A 25 -21.23 -19.39 -0.40
C LYS A 25 -21.03 -20.84 0.09
N GLY A 26 -21.58 -21.17 1.26
CA GLY A 26 -21.47 -22.48 1.90
C GLY A 26 -20.25 -22.69 2.82
N GLY A 27 -19.57 -21.63 3.26
CA GLY A 27 -18.47 -21.70 4.25
C GLY A 27 -18.58 -20.65 5.35
N ASP A 28 -17.64 -20.71 6.30
CA ASP A 28 -17.56 -19.79 7.45
C ASP A 28 -17.23 -18.34 7.02
N GLU A 29 -17.66 -17.39 7.84
CA GLU A 29 -17.40 -15.97 7.66
C GLU A 29 -15.91 -15.65 7.89
N VAL A 30 -15.22 -15.12 6.87
CA VAL A 30 -13.79 -14.78 6.96
C VAL A 30 -13.65 -13.27 7.15
N THR A 31 -13.44 -12.86 8.39
CA THR A 31 -13.06 -11.49 8.73
C THR A 31 -11.60 -11.25 8.36
N THR A 32 -11.39 -10.40 7.36
CA THR A 32 -10.06 -9.95 6.96
C THR A 32 -9.81 -8.54 7.47
N TYR A 33 -8.61 -8.33 8.01
CA TYR A 33 -8.16 -7.00 8.39
C TYR A 33 -6.76 -6.74 7.84
N LYS A 34 -6.55 -5.48 7.44
CA LYS A 34 -5.28 -4.94 6.96
C LYS A 34 -5.07 -3.59 7.62
N VAL A 35 -4.03 -3.50 8.43
CA VAL A 35 -3.63 -2.27 9.10
C VAL A 35 -2.34 -1.81 8.44
N LEU A 36 -2.35 -0.60 7.88
CA LEU A 36 -1.22 0.00 7.17
C LEU A 36 -0.86 1.35 7.81
N PRO A 37 -0.21 1.39 8.98
CA PRO A 37 0.37 2.63 9.48
C PRO A 37 1.42 3.18 8.52
N GLU A 38 1.51 4.50 8.51
CA GLU A 38 2.35 5.24 7.60
C GLU A 38 3.01 6.38 8.35
N VAL A 39 4.30 6.59 8.10
CA VAL A 39 5.05 7.73 8.62
C VAL A 39 5.87 8.31 7.50
N GLY A 40 5.94 9.63 7.45
CA GLY A 40 6.75 10.32 6.46
C GLY A 40 7.16 11.71 6.91
N TYR A 41 7.99 12.30 6.06
CA TYR A 41 8.59 13.60 6.24
C TYR A 41 8.54 14.35 4.91
N SER A 42 7.88 15.49 4.92
CA SER A 42 7.92 16.44 3.80
C SER A 42 9.20 17.26 3.91
N PHE A 43 9.96 17.37 2.83
CA PHE A 43 11.16 18.21 2.77
C PHE A 43 10.83 19.63 2.29
N ASN A 44 9.89 19.69 1.36
CA ASN A 44 9.31 20.90 0.79
C ASN A 44 7.86 20.60 0.37
N ASP A 45 7.20 21.56 -0.25
CA ASP A 45 5.80 21.41 -0.68
C ASP A 45 5.66 20.27 -1.71
N ASP A 46 6.61 20.15 -2.64
CA ASP A 46 6.55 19.19 -3.74
C ASP A 46 7.02 17.77 -3.37
N TRP A 47 7.92 17.61 -2.39
CA TRP A 47 8.63 16.37 -2.12
C TRP A 47 8.49 15.90 -0.68
N ALA A 48 8.06 14.66 -0.52
CA ALA A 48 8.08 13.96 0.75
C ALA A 48 8.67 12.55 0.60
N ILE A 49 9.20 12.02 1.70
CA ILE A 49 9.56 10.60 1.79
C ILE A 49 8.73 9.98 2.91
N GLY A 50 8.31 8.73 2.71
CA GLY A 50 7.61 8.01 3.76
C GLY A 50 7.80 6.52 3.64
N THR A 51 7.29 5.82 4.64
CA THR A 51 7.22 4.37 4.62
C THR A 51 5.89 3.94 5.16
N VAL A 52 5.29 2.98 4.47
CA VAL A 52 4.10 2.28 4.96
C VAL A 52 4.59 0.98 5.58
N LEU A 53 4.19 0.72 6.82
CA LEU A 53 4.32 -0.58 7.43
C LEU A 53 2.94 -1.21 7.46
N GLY A 54 2.84 -2.50 7.19
CA GLY A 54 1.56 -3.17 7.15
C GLY A 54 1.62 -4.56 7.72
N TRP A 55 0.56 -4.91 8.44
CA TRP A 55 0.31 -6.27 8.88
C TRP A 55 -1.17 -6.57 8.83
N GLY A 56 -1.49 -7.82 8.59
CA GLY A 56 -2.87 -8.25 8.48
C GLY A 56 -3.01 -9.74 8.38
N LYS A 57 -4.26 -10.18 8.33
CA LYS A 57 -4.65 -11.59 8.20
C LYS A 57 -5.72 -11.69 7.12
N GLY A 58 -5.41 -12.38 6.01
CA GLY A 58 -6.31 -12.56 4.86
C GLY A 58 -6.20 -11.45 3.80
N ASN A 59 -6.89 -11.61 2.65
CA ASN A 59 -7.04 -10.59 1.60
C ASN A 59 -8.49 -10.05 1.58
N PRO A 60 -8.76 -8.77 1.92
CA PRO A 60 -10.13 -8.31 2.19
C PRO A 60 -11.01 -8.14 0.95
N VAL A 61 -10.43 -8.28 -0.25
CA VAL A 61 -11.08 -7.95 -1.53
C VAL A 61 -11.23 -9.16 -2.48
N SER A 62 -10.96 -10.37 -2.00
CA SER A 62 -10.99 -11.59 -2.82
C SER A 62 -11.62 -12.76 -2.05
N VAL A 63 -12.86 -13.11 -2.42
CA VAL A 63 -13.59 -14.26 -1.88
C VAL A 63 -12.94 -15.59 -2.33
N ALA A 64 -12.14 -15.57 -3.40
CA ALA A 64 -11.37 -16.72 -3.87
C ALA A 64 -10.16 -17.03 -2.96
N ASP A 65 -9.50 -16.01 -2.39
CA ASP A 65 -8.34 -16.17 -1.50
C ASP A 65 -8.72 -16.53 -0.05
N ALA A 66 -9.99 -16.33 0.32
CA ALA A 66 -10.50 -16.60 1.66
C ALA A 66 -10.48 -18.09 2.05
N LYS A 67 -10.44 -19.02 1.09
CA LYS A 67 -10.39 -20.47 1.35
C LYS A 67 -8.98 -21.03 1.55
N THR A 68 -7.95 -20.35 1.07
CA THR A 68 -6.59 -20.93 0.95
C THR A 68 -5.56 -20.23 1.83
N THR A 69 -5.82 -19.00 2.28
CA THR A 69 -4.76 -18.15 2.83
C THR A 69 -5.19 -17.50 4.14
N GLN A 70 -5.19 -18.27 5.23
CA GLN A 70 -5.12 -17.72 6.60
C GLN A 70 -3.75 -17.08 6.90
N ALA A 71 -2.90 -16.88 5.89
CA ALA A 71 -1.54 -16.38 6.07
C ALA A 71 -1.57 -14.95 6.59
N ARG A 72 -0.88 -14.76 7.71
CA ARG A 72 -0.50 -13.43 8.18
C ARG A 72 0.52 -12.88 7.20
N PHE A 73 0.36 -11.62 6.81
CA PHE A 73 1.35 -10.94 5.98
C PHE A 73 2.00 -9.80 6.76
N PHE A 74 3.25 -9.53 6.42
CA PHE A 74 3.96 -8.33 6.80
C PHE A 74 4.40 -7.61 5.53
N THR A 75 4.21 -6.30 5.48
CA THR A 75 4.63 -5.48 4.35
C THR A 75 5.34 -4.23 4.81
N VAL A 76 6.34 -3.83 4.04
CA VAL A 76 7.05 -2.57 4.19
C VAL A 76 7.19 -1.95 2.81
N SER A 77 6.72 -0.73 2.68
CA SER A 77 6.69 -0.01 1.41
C SER A 77 7.28 1.39 1.59
N PRO A 78 8.61 1.55 1.50
CA PRO A 78 9.23 2.86 1.44
C PRO A 78 8.91 3.52 0.11
N TYR A 79 8.55 4.80 0.15
CA TYR A 79 8.19 5.58 -1.02
C TYR A 79 8.73 7.01 -0.94
N VAL A 80 8.91 7.61 -2.10
CA VAL A 80 9.09 9.04 -2.31
C VAL A 80 7.83 9.57 -2.97
N ARG A 81 7.24 10.60 -2.40
CA ARG A 81 6.08 11.29 -2.93
C ARG A 81 6.54 12.53 -3.68
N TYR A 82 6.05 12.68 -4.90
CA TYR A 82 6.13 13.91 -5.65
C TYR A 82 4.73 14.48 -5.86
N THR A 83 4.48 15.65 -5.31
CA THR A 83 3.26 16.42 -5.48
C THR A 83 3.52 17.44 -6.59
N PHE A 84 2.77 17.33 -7.68
CA PHE A 84 2.97 18.18 -8.86
C PHE A 84 1.89 19.24 -9.01
N LEU A 85 0.78 19.09 -8.25
CA LEU A 85 -0.29 20.06 -8.23
C LEU A 85 -0.69 20.32 -6.78
N HIS A 86 -0.51 21.58 -6.38
CA HIS A 86 -0.92 22.11 -5.09
C HIS A 86 -2.08 23.07 -5.27
N SER A 87 -3.18 22.81 -4.57
CA SER A 87 -4.34 23.70 -4.50
C SER A 87 -4.69 23.99 -3.05
N LYS A 88 -5.57 24.96 -2.82
CA LYS A 88 -5.93 25.42 -1.47
C LYS A 88 -6.45 24.30 -0.55
N TYR A 89 -7.08 23.28 -1.11
CA TYR A 89 -7.68 22.17 -0.38
C TYR A 89 -7.27 20.79 -0.91
N VAL A 90 -6.65 20.73 -2.08
CA VAL A 90 -6.43 19.48 -2.81
C VAL A 90 -5.01 19.48 -3.35
N ASP A 91 -4.29 18.40 -3.06
CA ASP A 91 -2.97 18.13 -3.59
C ASP A 91 -3.02 16.86 -4.42
N VAL A 92 -2.42 16.88 -5.62
CA VAL A 92 -2.33 15.70 -6.48
C VAL A 92 -0.88 15.26 -6.53
N PHE A 93 -0.67 14.00 -6.18
CA PHE A 93 0.66 13.44 -5.97
C PHE A 93 0.83 12.09 -6.64
N VAL A 94 2.08 11.67 -6.78
CA VAL A 94 2.46 10.33 -7.17
C VAL A 94 3.48 9.78 -6.17
N ASP A 95 3.19 8.61 -5.62
CA ASP A 95 4.10 7.87 -4.75
C ASP A 95 4.90 6.90 -5.59
N THR A 96 6.22 7.06 -5.66
CA THR A 96 7.11 6.08 -6.26
C THR A 96 7.88 5.35 -5.17
N GLY A 97 7.99 4.04 -5.26
CA GLY A 97 8.61 3.30 -4.17
C GLY A 97 8.80 1.82 -4.43
N LEU A 98 9.34 1.19 -3.40
CA LEU A 98 9.45 -0.26 -3.30
C LEU A 98 8.28 -0.76 -2.47
N ASP A 99 7.78 -1.93 -2.81
CA ASP A 99 6.77 -2.67 -2.05
C ASP A 99 7.38 -4.03 -1.70
N TYR A 100 7.67 -4.28 -0.43
CA TYR A 100 8.05 -5.62 0.02
C TYR A 100 6.91 -6.21 0.83
N LEU A 101 6.51 -7.42 0.49
CA LEU A 101 5.49 -8.16 1.22
C LEU A 101 5.98 -9.58 1.46
N ARG A 102 5.78 -10.08 2.67
CA ARG A 102 6.13 -11.43 3.07
C ARG A 102 4.94 -12.09 3.75
N TYR A 103 4.59 -13.28 3.28
CA TYR A 103 3.58 -14.13 3.89
C TYR A 103 4.19 -15.10 4.90
N GLN A 104 3.48 -15.38 6.00
CA GLN A 104 3.79 -16.51 6.87
C GLN A 104 3.49 -17.81 6.10
N GLY A 105 4.52 -18.40 5.52
CA GLY A 105 4.42 -19.56 4.62
C GLY A 105 5.63 -19.72 3.70
N GLY A 106 6.43 -18.66 3.50
CA GLY A 106 7.67 -18.69 2.73
C GLY A 106 7.67 -17.76 1.52
N ASP A 107 6.49 -17.37 1.05
CA ASP A 107 6.32 -16.54 -0.14
C ASP A 107 6.63 -15.07 0.14
N ASN A 108 7.28 -14.43 -0.82
CA ASN A 108 7.65 -13.03 -0.79
C ASN A 108 7.40 -12.34 -2.13
N GLU A 109 6.81 -11.15 -2.06
CA GLU A 109 6.59 -10.26 -3.18
C GLU A 109 7.49 -9.03 -3.05
N LEU A 110 8.13 -8.66 -4.16
CA LEU A 110 8.89 -7.44 -4.33
C LEU A 110 8.31 -6.67 -5.50
N GLY A 111 7.83 -5.46 -5.24
CA GLY A 111 7.32 -4.53 -6.24
C GLY A 111 8.15 -3.26 -6.29
N VAL A 112 8.24 -2.68 -7.47
CA VAL A 112 8.74 -1.32 -7.68
C VAL A 112 7.78 -0.63 -8.62
N GLY A 113 7.28 0.54 -8.25
CA GLY A 113 6.34 1.23 -9.10
C GLY A 113 5.95 2.60 -8.63
N VAL A 114 4.88 3.08 -9.23
CA VAL A 114 4.27 4.38 -8.96
C VAL A 114 2.78 4.20 -8.66
N LYS A 115 2.28 5.00 -7.72
CA LYS A 115 0.88 5.02 -7.28
C LYS A 115 0.40 6.46 -7.29
N PRO A 116 -0.45 6.86 -8.25
CA PRO A 116 -1.04 8.19 -8.22
C PRO A 116 -2.06 8.30 -7.08
N GLY A 117 -2.19 9.50 -6.52
CA GLY A 117 -3.11 9.78 -5.44
C GLY A 117 -3.48 11.24 -5.33
N VAL A 118 -4.53 11.48 -4.54
CA VAL A 118 -5.05 12.81 -4.23
C VAL A 118 -5.13 12.94 -2.72
N ALA A 119 -4.61 14.03 -2.19
CA ALA A 119 -4.73 14.43 -0.80
C ALA A 119 -5.70 15.61 -0.70
N ILE A 120 -6.56 15.58 0.31
CA ILE A 120 -7.54 16.61 0.62
C ILE A 120 -7.22 17.13 2.02
N ASN A 121 -6.74 18.36 2.09
CA ASN A 121 -6.39 19.02 3.33
C ASN A 121 -7.67 19.52 4.01
N LEU A 122 -8.13 18.79 5.03
CA LEU A 122 -9.32 19.14 5.80
C LEU A 122 -9.00 20.31 6.74
N ASN A 123 -7.85 20.23 7.43
CA ASN A 123 -7.35 21.21 8.38
C ASN A 123 -5.81 21.19 8.40
N ARG A 124 -5.17 22.15 9.10
CA ARG A 124 -3.70 22.19 9.26
C ARG A 124 -3.08 20.91 9.82
N HIS A 125 -3.84 20.14 10.59
CA HIS A 125 -3.40 18.89 11.19
C HIS A 125 -3.92 17.64 10.48
N PHE A 126 -5.06 17.70 9.79
CA PHE A 126 -5.72 16.51 9.24
C PHE A 126 -5.81 16.58 7.73
N THR A 127 -5.25 15.57 7.07
CA THR A 127 -5.30 15.41 5.62
C THR A 127 -5.88 14.05 5.30
N PHE A 128 -6.91 14.01 4.46
CA PHE A 128 -7.44 12.78 3.90
C PHE A 128 -6.68 12.44 2.62
N LEU A 129 -6.39 11.18 2.36
CA LEU A 129 -5.74 10.75 1.13
C LEU A 129 -6.50 9.62 0.46
N ALA A 130 -6.49 9.63 -0.86
CA ALA A 130 -6.96 8.54 -1.70
C ALA A 130 -5.87 8.20 -2.72
N LYS A 131 -5.41 6.94 -2.72
CA LYS A 131 -4.47 6.43 -3.73
C LYS A 131 -5.21 5.43 -4.61
N VAL A 132 -4.99 5.49 -5.91
CA VAL A 132 -5.67 4.61 -6.87
C VAL A 132 -4.66 3.92 -7.78
N GLY A 133 -4.76 2.60 -7.82
CA GLY A 133 -3.98 1.77 -8.73
C GLY A 133 -2.50 1.68 -8.40
N PHE A 134 -1.79 1.01 -9.29
CA PHE A 134 -0.35 0.78 -9.24
C PHE A 134 0.17 0.56 -10.65
N ALA A 135 1.24 1.24 -11.03
CA ALA A 135 1.96 0.98 -12.27
C ALA A 135 3.41 0.66 -11.96
N GLY A 136 3.88 -0.52 -12.38
CA GLY A 136 5.25 -0.92 -12.11
C GLY A 136 5.52 -2.39 -12.36
N TRP A 137 6.63 -2.81 -11.77
CA TRP A 137 7.09 -4.18 -11.77
C TRP A 137 6.76 -4.85 -10.45
N LYS A 138 6.41 -6.13 -10.53
CA LYS A 138 6.26 -7.01 -9.38
C LYS A 138 6.94 -8.34 -9.66
N ASN A 139 7.52 -8.88 -8.61
CA ASN A 139 8.14 -10.19 -8.60
C ASN A 139 7.62 -10.98 -7.42
N GLU A 140 6.91 -12.05 -7.73
CA GLU A 140 6.37 -12.97 -6.75
C GLU A 140 7.26 -14.20 -6.72
N ARG A 141 7.81 -14.47 -5.54
CA ARG A 141 8.53 -15.70 -5.26
C ARG A 141 7.73 -16.50 -4.26
N GLY A 142 7.47 -17.76 -4.60
CA GLY A 142 6.78 -18.65 -3.69
C GLY A 142 7.11 -20.10 -3.93
N THR A 143 6.58 -20.97 -3.07
CA THR A 143 6.76 -22.41 -3.21
C THR A 143 5.43 -23.10 -2.99
N TYR A 144 5.00 -23.93 -3.93
CA TYR A 144 3.83 -24.79 -3.74
C TYR A 144 4.25 -26.24 -3.77
N THR A 145 3.62 -27.06 -2.95
CA THR A 145 3.86 -28.51 -2.92
C THR A 145 2.89 -29.18 -3.87
N ASP A 146 3.39 -29.70 -4.99
CA ASP A 146 2.63 -30.56 -5.89
C ASP A 146 2.64 -32.01 -5.35
N PRO A 147 1.48 -32.67 -5.15
CA PRO A 147 1.41 -34.04 -4.65
C PRO A 147 2.11 -35.09 -5.53
N ARG A 148 2.43 -34.77 -6.79
CA ARG A 148 3.07 -35.67 -7.77
C ARG A 148 4.55 -35.34 -8.01
N VAL A 149 4.96 -34.10 -7.74
CA VAL A 149 6.29 -33.59 -8.15
C VAL A 149 7.11 -33.03 -6.97
N GLY A 150 6.51 -32.80 -5.80
CA GLY A 150 7.17 -32.23 -4.62
C GLY A 150 7.12 -30.69 -4.58
N GLU A 151 8.03 -30.06 -3.85
CA GLU A 151 8.10 -28.58 -3.76
C GLU A 151 8.51 -27.96 -5.11
N VAL A 152 7.63 -27.17 -5.70
CA VAL A 152 7.87 -26.42 -6.93
C VAL A 152 8.01 -24.94 -6.59
N LYS A 153 9.16 -24.36 -6.97
CA LYS A 153 9.45 -22.93 -6.78
C LYS A 153 8.82 -22.12 -7.90
N ILE A 154 8.00 -21.13 -7.54
CA ILE A 154 7.47 -20.12 -8.45
C ILE A 154 8.36 -18.89 -8.36
N ASN A 155 8.78 -18.37 -9.53
CA ASN A 155 9.41 -17.07 -9.66
C ASN A 155 8.72 -16.35 -10.83
N ASN A 156 7.64 -15.64 -10.52
CA ASN A 156 6.84 -14.95 -11.51
C ASN A 156 7.20 -13.47 -11.54
N GLN A 157 7.44 -12.94 -12.74
CA GLN A 157 7.77 -11.54 -12.95
C GLN A 157 6.70 -10.91 -13.83
N ALA A 158 6.08 -9.85 -13.33
CA ALA A 158 5.04 -9.14 -14.05
C ALA A 158 5.37 -7.65 -14.10
N TRP A 159 5.24 -7.07 -15.29
CA TRP A 159 5.19 -5.63 -15.49
C TRP A 159 3.77 -5.28 -15.89
N GLY A 160 3.19 -4.25 -15.26
CA GLY A 160 1.84 -3.87 -15.60
C GLY A 160 1.40 -2.61 -14.89
N ALA A 161 0.29 -2.06 -15.37
CA ALA A 161 -0.42 -1.01 -14.69
C ALA A 161 -1.83 -1.50 -14.37
N SER A 162 -2.17 -1.56 -13.09
CA SER A 162 -3.51 -1.84 -12.61
C SER A 162 -4.13 -0.54 -12.12
N PHE A 163 -5.10 -0.03 -12.88
CA PHE A 163 -5.93 1.12 -12.50
C PHE A 163 -7.34 0.67 -12.10
N ASP A 164 -7.48 -0.58 -11.66
CA ASP A 164 -8.77 -1.12 -11.25
C ASP A 164 -9.24 -0.44 -9.96
N GLY A 165 -10.53 -0.09 -9.88
CA GLY A 165 -11.16 0.55 -8.72
C GLY A 165 -11.10 -0.32 -7.46
N ASN A 166 -10.81 -1.61 -7.61
CA ASN A 166 -10.52 -2.52 -6.50
C ASN A 166 -9.20 -2.19 -5.77
N ASN A 167 -8.29 -1.44 -6.38
CA ASN A 167 -7.03 -0.96 -5.78
C ASN A 167 -7.14 0.49 -5.28
N LEU A 168 -8.29 0.86 -4.73
CA LEU A 168 -8.51 2.15 -4.09
C LEU A 168 -8.16 2.04 -2.59
N SER A 169 -7.27 2.91 -2.13
CA SER A 169 -6.86 2.98 -0.72
C SER A 169 -7.16 4.36 -0.14
N PHE A 170 -7.81 4.38 1.02
CA PHE A 170 -8.14 5.61 1.74
C PHE A 170 -7.36 5.67 3.05
N GLY A 171 -6.74 6.81 3.32
CA GLY A 171 -5.99 7.03 4.54
C GLY A 171 -6.25 8.40 5.13
N VAL A 172 -5.83 8.56 6.38
CA VAL A 172 -5.83 9.85 7.07
C VAL A 172 -4.44 10.09 7.60
N TYR A 173 -3.93 11.29 7.40
CA TYR A 173 -2.70 11.79 8.01
C TYR A 173 -3.00 12.82 9.09
N TYR A 174 -2.16 12.76 10.11
CA TYR A 174 -1.96 13.76 11.13
C TYR A 174 -0.60 14.43 10.90
N ASN A 175 -0.61 15.72 10.59
CA ASN A 175 0.58 16.55 10.42
C ASN A 175 0.91 17.24 11.75
N PHE A 176 2.19 17.19 12.15
CA PHE A 176 2.71 17.85 13.35
C PHE A 176 3.19 19.29 13.10
#